data_AF-A0A1F8AUI5-F1
#
_entry.id   AF-A0A1F8AUI5-F1
#
_cell.length_a   1.000
_cell.length_b   1.000
_cell.length_c   1.000
_cell.angle_alpha   90.00
_cell.angle_beta   90.00
_cell.angle_gamma   90.00
#
_symmetry.space_group_name_H-M   'P 1'
#
loop_
_entity.id
_entity.type
_entity.pdbx_description
1 polymer ?
#
loop_
_entity_poly.entity_id
_entity_poly.type
_entity_poly.pdbx_seq_one_letter_code
_entity_poly.pdbx_strand_id
1 'polypeptide(L)'
;MLKKIRSSWTLIKDSISVFDKHPKFLVPLLITWAIYAPVILYYVYDYGLNKHSFLQNVLVAFVIIFIFASILTLSCSLLLELIQQLESGRKTDLRGAFKVTFKQNIVDIIPLVFVWAVIWWLISVVQAFFTRKNQYEGDKTLTAENAAKTLAGYDENFNLSKAFFEALRKGVRMIMFLILPAIAWENKKFGDAVSKGMAVFKTNIVHFVSGFVLLEGIDILIFFPAGILFGLADGMEIFSSDTVWVIAIFYIAFAWSYSIYLEQMFAAELYLWNLKWEKQVAKAKNEGLPVPNLSEIPKPSLLDEIHEF
;
A
#
# COMPACT_ATOMS: atom_id res chain seq x y z
N MET A 1 -25.60 -2.47 6.02
CA MET A 1 -24.22 -2.18 6.48
C MET A 1 -23.45 -3.47 6.80
N LEU A 2 -23.94 -4.33 7.71
CA LEU A 2 -23.27 -5.59 8.08
C LEU A 2 -22.96 -6.55 6.92
N LYS A 3 -23.88 -6.73 5.96
CA LYS A 3 -23.63 -7.53 4.74
C LYS A 3 -22.46 -6.99 3.91
N LYS A 4 -22.27 -5.66 3.88
CA LYS A 4 -21.19 -4.99 3.13
C LYS A 4 -19.84 -5.12 3.85
N ILE A 5 -19.84 -5.01 5.19
CA ILE A 5 -18.63 -5.25 6.02
C ILE A 5 -18.17 -6.71 5.89
N ARG A 6 -19.11 -7.66 6.01
CA ARG A 6 -18.84 -9.08 5.77
C ARG A 6 -18.27 -9.31 4.36
N SER A 7 -18.67 -8.48 3.40
CA SER A 7 -18.17 -8.55 2.03
C SER A 7 -16.73 -8.10 1.89
N SER A 8 -16.36 -6.97 2.50
CA SER A 8 -14.96 -6.52 2.47
C SER A 8 -14.06 -7.46 3.28
N TRP A 9 -14.58 -8.06 4.37
CA TRP A 9 -13.86 -9.07 5.14
C TRP A 9 -13.55 -10.34 4.34
N THR A 10 -14.46 -10.82 3.48
CA THR A 10 -14.18 -12.00 2.64
C THR A 10 -13.03 -11.73 1.67
N LEU A 11 -13.01 -10.54 1.04
CA LEU A 11 -11.93 -10.15 0.12
C LEU A 11 -10.57 -10.19 0.83
N ILE A 12 -10.50 -9.59 2.03
CA ILE A 12 -9.26 -9.61 2.82
C ILE A 12 -8.88 -11.03 3.25
N LYS A 13 -9.84 -11.86 3.63
CA LYS A 13 -9.59 -13.27 3.97
C LYS A 13 -9.03 -14.05 2.77
N ASP A 14 -9.56 -13.80 1.58
CA ASP A 14 -9.09 -14.43 0.35
C ASP A 14 -7.67 -13.96 0.03
N SER A 15 -7.37 -12.67 0.20
CA SER A 15 -6.02 -12.12 0.08
C SER A 15 -4.99 -12.77 1.03
N ILE A 16 -5.38 -13.06 2.27
CA ILE A 16 -4.56 -13.79 3.26
C ILE A 16 -4.33 -15.24 2.80
N SER A 17 -5.40 -15.91 2.34
CA SER A 17 -5.32 -17.29 1.83
C SER A 17 -4.41 -17.41 0.60
N VAL A 18 -4.43 -16.41 -0.30
CA VAL A 18 -3.51 -16.34 -1.44
C VAL A 18 -2.07 -16.25 -0.97
N PHE A 19 -1.79 -15.46 0.07
CA PHE A 19 -0.44 -15.34 0.61
C PHE A 19 0.07 -16.67 1.16
N ASP A 20 -0.75 -17.42 1.90
CA ASP A 20 -0.36 -18.73 2.45
C ASP A 20 0.06 -19.72 1.36
N LYS A 21 -0.60 -19.66 0.19
CA LYS A 21 -0.27 -20.49 -0.99
C LYS A 21 0.89 -19.92 -1.81
N HIS A 22 1.03 -18.60 -1.86
CA HIS A 22 1.97 -17.88 -2.73
C HIS A 22 2.75 -16.79 -1.99
N PRO A 23 3.57 -17.14 -0.98
CA PRO A 23 4.29 -16.15 -0.16
C PRO A 23 5.26 -15.29 -0.98
N LYS A 24 5.69 -15.79 -2.15
CA LYS A 24 6.54 -15.06 -3.09
C LYS A 24 5.94 -13.75 -3.63
N PHE A 25 4.62 -13.54 -3.47
CA PHE A 25 3.96 -12.28 -3.84
C PHE A 25 4.44 -11.10 -2.98
N LEU A 26 5.04 -11.38 -1.82
CA LEU A 26 5.62 -10.37 -0.94
C LEU A 26 6.99 -9.86 -1.40
N VAL A 27 7.69 -10.61 -2.27
CA VAL A 27 9.08 -10.33 -2.65
C VAL A 27 9.28 -8.92 -3.22
N PRO A 28 8.45 -8.42 -4.18
CA PRO A 28 8.60 -7.05 -4.68
C PRO A 28 8.51 -5.98 -3.57
N LEU A 29 7.65 -6.21 -2.58
CA LEU A 29 7.41 -5.29 -1.47
C LEU A 29 8.53 -5.33 -0.44
N LEU A 30 9.12 -6.50 -0.18
CA LEU A 30 10.31 -6.62 0.67
C LEU A 30 11.52 -5.92 0.04
N ILE A 31 11.70 -6.05 -1.28
CA ILE A 31 12.75 -5.32 -2.01
C ILE A 31 12.52 -3.81 -1.89
N THR A 32 11.27 -3.36 -2.02
CA THR A 32 10.91 -1.94 -1.83
C THR A 32 11.29 -1.47 -0.43
N TRP A 33 10.92 -2.24 0.59
CA TRP A 33 11.23 -1.91 1.98
C TRP A 33 12.75 -1.86 2.23
N ALA A 34 13.51 -2.79 1.66
CA ALA A 34 14.97 -2.84 1.77
C ALA A 34 15.67 -1.59 1.19
N ILE A 35 15.03 -0.89 0.24
CA ILE A 35 15.50 0.41 -0.28
C ILE A 35 14.99 1.56 0.61
N TYR A 36 13.75 1.48 1.08
CA TYR A 36 13.14 2.52 1.91
C TYR A 36 13.88 2.71 3.23
N ALA A 37 14.13 1.60 3.93
CA ALA A 37 14.68 1.62 5.26
C ALA A 37 16.00 2.41 5.36
N PRO A 38 17.05 2.13 4.56
CA PRO A 38 18.30 2.90 4.63
C PRO A 38 18.12 4.37 4.24
N VAL A 39 17.24 4.69 3.28
CA VAL A 39 16.99 6.08 2.87
C VAL A 39 16.31 6.87 3.99
N ILE A 40 15.32 6.28 4.68
CA ILE A 40 14.66 6.89 5.82
C ILE A 40 15.66 7.11 6.95
N LEU A 41 16.46 6.09 7.30
CA LEU A 41 17.46 6.20 8.36
C LEU A 41 18.51 7.27 8.04
N TYR A 42 19.03 7.30 6.81
CA TYR A 42 19.96 8.34 6.38
C TYR A 42 19.33 9.74 6.52
N TYR A 43 18.09 9.91 6.07
CA TYR A 43 17.40 11.21 6.12
C TYR A 43 17.14 11.69 7.55
N VAL A 44 16.80 10.76 8.46
CA VAL A 44 16.51 11.09 9.87
C VAL A 44 17.78 11.37 10.67
N TYR A 45 18.84 10.58 10.47
CA TYR A 45 20.01 10.58 11.37
C TYR A 45 21.24 11.31 10.81
N ASP A 46 21.44 11.36 9.48
CA ASP A 46 22.71 11.83 8.89
C ASP A 46 22.55 13.09 8.02
N TYR A 47 21.42 13.23 7.32
CA TYR A 47 21.19 14.35 6.38
C TYR A 47 21.29 15.73 7.05
N GLY A 48 20.89 15.86 8.31
CA GLY A 48 21.07 17.09 9.10
C GLY A 48 20.30 18.30 8.57
N LEU A 49 18.98 18.33 8.79
CA LEU A 49 18.05 19.36 8.27
C LEU A 49 18.51 20.82 8.49
N ASN A 50 19.25 21.10 9.56
CA ASN A 50 19.75 22.43 9.90
C ASN A 50 20.89 22.93 9.01
N LYS A 51 21.54 22.03 8.27
CA LYS A 51 22.66 22.38 7.38
C LYS A 51 22.18 22.94 6.04
N HIS A 52 20.88 22.86 5.76
CA HIS A 52 20.28 23.14 4.46
C HIS A 52 19.18 24.20 4.57
N SER A 53 18.95 24.92 3.47
CA SER A 53 17.86 25.89 3.43
C SER A 53 16.50 25.20 3.44
N PHE A 54 15.45 25.91 3.87
CA PHE A 54 14.09 25.38 3.85
C PHE A 54 13.69 24.84 2.46
N LEU A 55 14.01 25.58 1.40
CA LEU A 55 13.71 25.16 0.02
C LEU A 55 14.45 23.87 -0.36
N GLN A 56 15.72 23.73 0.04
CA GLN A 56 16.48 22.50 -0.19
C GLN A 56 15.84 21.30 0.53
N ASN A 57 15.47 21.46 1.80
CA ASN A 57 14.81 20.39 2.57
C ASN A 57 13.48 19.96 1.95
N VAL A 58 12.67 20.93 1.49
CA VAL A 58 11.39 20.66 0.85
C VAL A 58 11.56 19.95 -0.50
N LEU A 59 12.57 20.32 -1.29
CA LEU A 59 12.89 19.67 -2.57
C LEU A 59 13.44 18.26 -2.36
N VAL A 60 14.35 18.06 -1.40
CA VAL A 60 14.87 16.73 -1.07
C VAL A 60 13.74 15.82 -0.59
N ALA A 61 12.84 16.31 0.26
CA ALA A 61 11.67 15.56 0.67
C ALA A 61 10.78 15.17 -0.53
N PHE A 62 10.57 16.07 -1.50
CA PHE A 62 9.84 15.76 -2.72
C PHE A 62 10.53 14.65 -3.54
N VAL A 63 11.85 14.74 -3.72
CA VAL A 63 12.62 13.73 -4.47
C VAL A 63 12.54 12.36 -3.80
N ILE A 64 12.69 12.30 -2.46
CA ILE A 64 12.55 11.05 -1.70
C ILE A 64 11.13 10.47 -1.87
N ILE A 65 10.09 11.31 -1.71
CA ILE A 65 8.70 10.89 -1.91
C ILE A 65 8.47 10.38 -3.34
N PHE A 66 9.03 11.04 -4.34
CA PHE A 66 8.91 10.62 -5.74
C PHE A 66 9.59 9.27 -5.99
N ILE A 67 10.80 9.06 -5.45
CA ILE A 67 11.50 7.77 -5.54
C ILE A 67 10.68 6.67 -4.85
N PHE A 68 10.15 6.94 -3.65
CA PHE A 68 9.31 6.01 -2.92
C PHE A 68 8.05 5.66 -3.71
N ALA A 69 7.26 6.67 -4.11
CA ALA A 69 6.08 6.46 -4.94
C ALA A 69 6.40 5.65 -6.21
N SER A 70 7.55 5.89 -6.85
CA SER A 70 7.99 5.14 -8.04
C SER A 70 8.20 3.66 -7.74
N ILE A 71 9.05 3.34 -6.75
CA ILE A 71 9.44 1.95 -6.45
C ILE A 71 8.23 1.17 -5.95
N LEU A 72 7.40 1.77 -5.09
CA LEU A 72 6.19 1.15 -4.59
C LEU A 72 5.16 0.89 -5.68
N THR A 73 4.94 1.85 -6.59
CA THR A 73 4.02 1.66 -7.72
C THR A 73 4.49 0.54 -8.65
N LEU A 74 5.80 0.50 -8.95
CA LEU A 74 6.38 -0.59 -9.74
C LEU A 74 6.23 -1.94 -9.03
N SER A 75 6.51 -2.00 -7.73
CA SER A 75 6.31 -3.19 -6.90
C SER A 75 4.87 -3.69 -6.92
N CYS A 76 3.90 -2.79 -6.79
CA CYS A 76 2.48 -3.12 -6.90
C CYS A 76 2.08 -3.57 -8.32
N SER A 77 2.65 -2.97 -9.38
CA SER A 77 2.43 -3.45 -10.74
C SER A 77 3.00 -4.84 -10.97
N LEU A 78 4.17 -5.16 -10.40
CA LEU A 78 4.73 -6.52 -10.44
C LEU A 78 3.82 -7.51 -9.73
N LEU A 79 3.27 -7.13 -8.57
CA LEU A 79 2.31 -7.93 -7.84
C LEU A 79 1.05 -8.19 -8.68
N LEU A 80 0.50 -7.17 -9.34
CA LEU A 80 -0.67 -7.32 -10.23
C LEU A 80 -0.41 -8.26 -11.41
N GLU A 81 0.79 -8.25 -11.97
CA GLU A 81 1.19 -9.16 -13.04
C GLU A 81 1.35 -10.60 -12.53
N LEU A 82 1.88 -10.80 -11.32
CA LEU A 82 1.91 -12.13 -10.69
C LEU A 82 0.49 -12.66 -10.44
N ILE A 83 -0.43 -11.80 -10.01
CA ILE A 83 -1.85 -12.15 -9.86
C ILE A 83 -2.43 -12.54 -11.21
N GLN A 84 -2.20 -11.76 -12.27
CA GLN A 84 -2.71 -12.07 -13.61
C GLN A 84 -2.17 -13.40 -14.14
N GLN A 85 -0.90 -13.71 -13.90
CA GLN A 85 -0.32 -15.00 -14.26
C GLN A 85 -1.02 -16.16 -13.54
N LEU A 86 -1.28 -16.01 -12.24
CA LEU A 86 -2.01 -17.00 -11.46
C LEU A 86 -3.42 -17.21 -12.01
N GLU A 87 -4.18 -16.14 -12.23
CA GLU A 87 -5.54 -16.17 -12.77
C GLU A 87 -5.61 -16.76 -14.19
N SER A 88 -4.56 -16.55 -15.00
CA SER A 88 -4.46 -17.11 -16.34
C SER A 88 -4.03 -18.60 -16.36
N GLY A 89 -3.90 -19.25 -15.19
CA GLY A 89 -3.39 -20.63 -15.09
C GLY A 89 -1.91 -20.77 -15.46
N ARG A 90 -1.16 -19.67 -15.55
CA ARG A 90 0.28 -19.68 -15.85
C ARG A 90 1.06 -19.87 -14.57
N LYS A 91 2.22 -20.53 -14.69
CA LYS A 91 3.17 -20.58 -13.57
C LYS A 91 3.64 -19.16 -13.25
N THR A 92 3.48 -18.77 -11.99
CA THR A 92 3.87 -17.45 -11.49
C THR A 92 5.40 -17.27 -11.56
N ASP A 93 5.85 -16.44 -12.50
CA ASP A 93 7.26 -16.14 -12.77
C ASP A 93 7.56 -14.65 -12.54
N LEU A 94 8.40 -14.40 -11.54
CA LEU A 94 8.85 -13.05 -11.18
C LEU A 94 9.56 -12.38 -12.36
N ARG A 95 10.41 -13.10 -13.10
CA ARG A 95 11.20 -12.49 -14.19
C ARG A 95 10.31 -12.05 -15.35
N GLY A 96 9.33 -12.88 -15.71
CA GLY A 96 8.27 -12.53 -16.63
C GLY A 96 7.52 -11.28 -16.18
N ALA A 97 7.16 -11.21 -14.89
CA ALA A 97 6.47 -10.06 -14.33
C ALA A 97 7.30 -8.76 -14.44
N PHE A 98 8.59 -8.82 -14.09
CA PHE A 98 9.52 -7.71 -14.28
C PHE A 98 9.57 -7.22 -15.72
N LYS A 99 9.65 -8.15 -16.69
CA LYS A 99 9.72 -7.79 -18.11
C LYS A 99 8.45 -7.07 -18.57
N VAL A 100 7.27 -7.53 -18.16
CA VAL A 100 5.99 -6.92 -18.54
C VAL A 100 5.85 -5.53 -17.93
N THR A 101 6.02 -5.39 -16.62
CA THR A 101 5.91 -4.10 -15.92
C THR A 101 6.84 -3.05 -16.51
N PHE A 102 8.11 -3.38 -16.77
CA PHE A 102 9.07 -2.42 -17.29
C PHE A 102 8.94 -2.12 -18.78
N LYS A 103 8.44 -3.05 -19.60
CA LYS A 103 8.33 -2.83 -21.06
C LYS A 103 6.98 -2.27 -21.49
N GLN A 104 5.91 -2.62 -20.79
CA GLN A 104 4.54 -2.30 -21.19
C GLN A 104 3.95 -1.22 -20.29
N ASN A 105 4.07 -1.36 -18.97
CA ASN A 105 3.32 -0.52 -18.03
C ASN A 105 4.06 0.75 -17.62
N ILE A 106 5.39 0.80 -17.74
CA ILE A 106 6.21 1.88 -17.15
C ILE A 106 5.82 3.27 -17.68
N VAL A 107 5.47 3.38 -18.96
CA VAL A 107 5.16 4.67 -19.61
C VAL A 107 3.91 5.30 -19.01
N ASP A 108 2.92 4.48 -18.68
CA ASP A 108 1.66 4.93 -18.07
C ASP A 108 1.75 5.02 -16.53
N ILE A 109 2.66 4.27 -15.92
CA ILE A 109 2.95 4.35 -14.48
C ILE A 109 3.65 5.65 -14.11
N ILE A 110 4.62 6.13 -14.89
CA ILE A 110 5.37 7.37 -14.58
C ILE A 110 4.48 8.59 -14.31
N PRO A 111 3.52 8.96 -15.18
CA PRO A 111 2.65 10.11 -14.91
C PRO A 111 1.76 9.89 -13.67
N LEU A 112 1.31 8.65 -13.42
CA LEU A 112 0.56 8.31 -12.22
C LEU A 112 1.40 8.51 -10.95
N VAL A 113 2.65 8.03 -10.97
CA VAL A 113 3.62 8.21 -9.89
C VAL A 113 3.87 9.69 -9.63
N PHE A 114 4.03 10.50 -10.67
CA PHE A 114 4.25 11.93 -10.51
C PHE A 114 3.07 12.61 -9.81
N VAL A 115 1.84 12.33 -10.26
CA VAL A 115 0.63 12.85 -9.60
C VAL A 115 0.55 12.40 -8.15
N TRP A 116 0.82 11.11 -7.88
CA TRP A 116 0.80 10.59 -6.52
C TRP A 116 1.86 11.25 -5.63
N ALA A 117 3.08 11.40 -6.13
CA ALA A 117 4.17 12.05 -5.41
C ALA A 117 3.85 13.51 -5.07
N VAL A 118 3.23 14.26 -6.00
CA VAL A 118 2.77 15.63 -5.74
C VAL A 118 1.71 15.64 -4.63
N ILE A 119 0.71 14.76 -4.68
CA ILE A 119 -0.34 14.69 -3.64
C ILE A 119 0.28 14.33 -2.29
N TRP A 120 1.14 13.31 -2.24
CA TRP A 120 1.79 12.90 -1.00
C TRP A 120 2.69 14.02 -0.45
N TRP A 121 3.46 14.70 -1.30
CA TRP A 121 4.27 15.83 -0.89
C TRP A 121 3.42 16.98 -0.34
N LEU A 122 2.33 17.36 -1.00
CA LEU A 122 1.40 18.37 -0.49
C LEU A 122 0.84 17.99 0.87
N ILE A 123 0.40 16.73 1.04
CA ILE A 123 -0.08 16.23 2.34
C ILE A 123 1.01 16.34 3.40
N SER A 124 2.25 16.01 3.08
CA SER A 124 3.39 16.04 4.01
C SER A 124 3.76 17.47 4.41
N VAL A 125 3.74 18.41 3.45
CA VAL A 125 3.97 19.85 3.70
C VAL A 125 2.87 20.41 4.60
N VAL A 126 1.61 20.12 4.30
CA VAL A 126 0.47 20.56 5.13
C VAL A 126 0.59 19.96 6.53
N GLN A 127 0.87 18.66 6.64
CA GLN A 127 1.10 18.00 7.92
C GLN A 127 2.21 18.67 8.74
N ALA A 128 3.33 19.06 8.11
CA ALA A 128 4.42 19.75 8.78
C ALA A 128 4.00 21.11 9.37
N PHE A 129 3.09 21.84 8.71
CA PHE A 129 2.54 23.09 9.25
C PHE A 129 1.62 22.87 10.47
N PHE A 130 0.81 21.80 10.47
CA PHE A 130 -0.10 21.47 11.57
C PHE A 130 0.60 20.77 12.74
N THR A 131 1.67 20.06 12.46
CA THR A 131 2.48 19.35 13.46
C THR A 131 3.57 20.29 13.98
N ARG A 132 3.19 21.35 14.68
CA ARG A 132 4.16 22.14 15.46
C ARG A 132 4.77 21.24 16.53
N LYS A 133 5.99 20.72 16.32
CA LYS A 133 6.76 20.08 17.39
C LYS A 133 7.54 21.16 18.13
N ASN A 134 7.11 21.47 19.35
CA ASN A 134 8.01 22.01 20.37
C ASN A 134 9.05 20.92 20.68
N GLN A 135 10.29 21.34 20.88
CA GLN A 135 11.47 20.53 21.21
C GLN A 135 12.09 19.73 20.05
N TYR A 136 13.19 20.31 19.56
CA TYR A 136 14.39 19.57 19.16
C TYR A 136 14.69 18.50 20.21
N GLU A 137 14.35 17.24 19.93
CA GLU A 137 15.00 16.11 20.60
C GLU A 137 16.46 16.16 20.15
N GLY A 138 17.37 16.39 21.11
CA GLY A 138 18.80 16.45 20.87
C GLY A 138 19.32 15.21 20.14
N ASP A 139 20.44 15.37 19.41
CA ASP A 139 21.14 14.36 18.60
C ASP A 139 20.75 12.92 18.92
N LYS A 140 19.65 12.44 18.31
CA LYS A 140 19.29 11.02 18.38
C LYS A 140 20.37 10.29 17.59
N THR A 141 21.14 9.46 18.26
CA THR A 141 22.16 8.63 17.60
C THR A 141 21.51 7.45 16.90
N LEU A 142 22.10 7.00 15.80
CA LEU A 142 21.66 5.80 15.10
C LEU A 142 22.04 4.57 15.94
N THR A 143 21.06 4.00 16.65
CA THR A 143 21.14 2.70 17.33
C THR A 143 20.16 1.73 16.70
N ALA A 144 20.31 0.42 16.93
CA ALA A 144 19.39 -0.59 16.39
C ALA A 144 17.95 -0.36 16.87
N GLU A 145 17.79 0.04 18.13
CA GLU A 145 16.50 0.44 18.72
C GLU A 145 15.88 1.65 18.01
N ASN A 146 16.65 2.73 17.87
CA ASN A 146 16.20 3.96 17.24
C ASN A 146 15.84 3.73 15.77
N ALA A 147 16.59 2.87 15.08
CA ALA A 147 16.27 2.43 13.74
C ALA A 147 14.94 1.66 13.70
N ALA A 148 14.74 0.69 14.60
CA ALA A 148 13.48 -0.06 14.68
C ALA A 148 12.28 0.86 14.95
N LYS A 149 12.37 1.76 15.94
CA LYS A 149 11.32 2.74 16.27
C LYS A 149 11.00 3.65 15.09
N THR A 150 12.03 4.19 14.42
CA THR A 150 11.86 5.05 13.24
C THR A 150 11.21 4.31 12.07
N LEU A 151 11.65 3.09 11.76
CA LEU A 151 11.12 2.29 10.66
C LEU A 151 9.70 1.79 10.91
N ALA A 152 9.32 1.58 12.18
CA ALA A 152 7.95 1.29 12.57
C ALA A 152 7.05 2.54 12.59
N GLY A 153 7.61 3.74 12.48
CA GLY A 153 6.87 4.99 12.64
C GLY A 153 6.41 5.24 14.08
N TYR A 154 7.07 4.63 15.06
CA TYR A 154 6.74 4.76 16.47
C TYR A 154 6.84 6.21 16.92
N ASP A 155 5.81 6.68 17.63
CA ASP A 155 5.77 8.00 18.23
C ASP A 155 5.28 7.84 19.66
N GLU A 156 6.07 8.34 20.61
CA GLU A 156 5.76 8.27 22.04
C GLU A 156 4.48 9.08 22.36
N ASN A 157 4.17 10.10 21.56
CA ASN A 157 3.01 10.95 21.76
C ASN A 157 2.00 10.78 20.62
N PHE A 158 0.86 10.18 20.94
CA PHE A 158 -0.25 10.11 19.98
C PHE A 158 -0.72 11.51 19.59
N ASN A 159 -0.70 11.79 18.28
CA ASN A 159 -1.20 13.04 17.73
C ASN A 159 -2.32 12.75 16.71
N LEU A 160 -3.54 13.18 17.03
CA LEU A 160 -4.72 12.98 16.19
C LEU A 160 -4.57 13.61 14.79
N SER A 161 -3.85 14.74 14.68
CA SER A 161 -3.54 15.36 13.39
C SER A 161 -2.63 14.47 12.55
N LYS A 162 -1.58 13.90 13.16
CA LYS A 162 -0.66 12.95 12.51
C LYS A 162 -1.41 11.71 12.02
N ALA A 163 -2.24 11.12 12.88
CA ALA A 163 -3.06 9.96 12.54
C ALA A 163 -4.03 10.25 11.37
N PHE A 164 -4.65 11.44 11.34
CA PHE A 164 -5.48 11.86 10.21
C PHE A 164 -4.70 11.95 8.90
N PHE A 165 -3.51 12.56 8.91
CA PHE A 165 -2.67 12.67 7.71
C PHE A 165 -2.10 11.32 7.25
N GLU A 166 -1.86 10.38 8.17
CA GLU A 166 -1.50 9.00 7.85
C GLU A 166 -2.64 8.24 7.19
N ALA A 167 -3.84 8.31 7.77
CA ALA A 167 -5.06 7.75 7.18
C ALA A 167 -5.36 8.35 5.80
N LEU A 168 -5.16 9.67 5.62
CA LEU A 168 -5.32 10.34 4.33
C LEU A 168 -4.30 9.84 3.29
N ARG A 169 -3.02 9.70 3.67
CA ARG A 169 -1.97 9.14 2.80
C ARG A 169 -2.30 7.70 2.37
N LYS A 170 -2.77 6.86 3.29
CA LYS A 170 -3.22 5.49 3.00
C LYS A 170 -4.44 5.49 2.06
N GLY A 171 -5.43 6.35 2.31
CA GLY A 171 -6.61 6.46 1.47
C GLY A 171 -6.26 6.83 0.02
N VAL A 172 -5.40 7.83 -0.17
CA VAL A 172 -4.88 8.21 -1.50
C VAL A 172 -4.10 7.05 -2.12
N ARG A 173 -3.22 6.38 -1.37
CA ARG A 173 -2.45 5.22 -1.85
C ARG A 173 -3.36 4.11 -2.36
N MET A 174 -4.41 3.74 -1.61
CA MET A 174 -5.37 2.72 -2.02
C MET A 174 -6.16 3.13 -3.27
N ILE A 175 -6.43 4.43 -3.47
CA ILE A 175 -7.01 4.92 -4.74
C ILE A 175 -6.02 4.72 -5.89
N MET A 176 -4.72 5.00 -5.69
CA MET A 176 -3.70 4.71 -6.71
C MET A 176 -3.64 3.21 -7.02
N PHE A 177 -3.76 2.35 -6.00
CA PHE A 177 -3.80 0.89 -6.16
C PHE A 177 -5.03 0.40 -6.93
N LEU A 178 -6.14 1.14 -6.92
CA LEU A 178 -7.32 0.86 -7.76
C LEU A 178 -7.15 1.30 -9.22
N ILE A 179 -6.25 2.24 -9.50
CA ILE A 179 -5.95 2.70 -10.86
C ILE A 179 -5.00 1.72 -11.56
N LEU A 180 -4.05 1.14 -10.82
CA LEU A 180 -3.02 0.25 -11.39
C LEU A 180 -3.56 -0.97 -12.17
N PRO A 181 -4.62 -1.67 -11.73
CA PRO A 181 -5.23 -2.75 -12.51
C PRO A 181 -5.66 -2.34 -13.92
N ALA A 182 -6.15 -1.12 -14.10
CA ALA A 182 -6.55 -0.61 -15.41
C ALA A 182 -5.37 -0.49 -16.37
N ILE A 183 -4.18 -0.17 -15.84
CA ILE A 183 -2.92 -0.14 -16.61
C ILE A 183 -2.45 -1.58 -16.83
N ALA A 184 -2.30 -2.36 -15.75
CA ALA A 184 -1.65 -3.66 -15.78
C ALA A 184 -2.43 -4.73 -16.54
N TRP A 185 -3.76 -4.79 -16.38
CA TRP A 185 -4.58 -5.85 -16.94
C TRP A 185 -5.31 -5.45 -18.22
N GLU A 186 -5.75 -4.19 -18.31
CA GLU A 186 -6.49 -3.66 -19.47
C GLU A 186 -5.63 -2.85 -20.44
N ASN A 187 -4.34 -2.65 -20.16
CA ASN A 187 -3.41 -1.83 -20.97
C ASN A 187 -3.95 -0.42 -21.27
N LYS A 188 -4.68 0.19 -20.32
CA LYS A 188 -5.20 1.56 -20.49
C LYS A 188 -4.07 2.57 -20.32
N LYS A 189 -4.12 3.60 -21.17
CA LYS A 189 -3.26 4.78 -21.03
C LYS A 189 -3.59 5.54 -19.75
N PHE A 190 -2.64 6.31 -19.24
CA PHE A 190 -2.77 7.08 -17.99
C PHE A 190 -4.14 7.74 -17.77
N GLY A 191 -4.63 8.54 -18.72
CA GLY A 191 -5.90 9.27 -18.56
C GLY A 191 -7.12 8.34 -18.43
N ASP A 192 -7.18 7.31 -19.27
CA ASP A 192 -8.25 6.31 -19.26
C ASP A 192 -8.18 5.43 -18.02
N ALA A 193 -6.96 5.09 -17.57
CA ALA A 193 -6.72 4.33 -16.35
C ALA A 193 -7.19 5.10 -15.11
N VAL A 194 -6.86 6.38 -14.99
CA VAL A 194 -7.33 7.24 -13.89
C VAL A 194 -8.85 7.34 -13.91
N SER A 195 -9.44 7.63 -15.08
CA SER A 195 -10.90 7.71 -15.23
C SER A 195 -11.58 6.41 -14.80
N LYS A 196 -11.05 5.27 -15.26
CA LYS A 196 -11.56 3.94 -14.93
C LYS A 196 -11.42 3.61 -13.44
N GLY A 197 -10.25 3.80 -12.85
CA GLY A 197 -10.03 3.56 -11.42
C GLY A 197 -10.92 4.44 -10.54
N MET A 198 -11.13 5.70 -10.92
CA MET A 198 -12.06 6.60 -10.23
C MET A 198 -13.53 6.19 -10.41
N ALA A 199 -13.92 5.67 -11.57
CA ALA A 199 -15.25 5.12 -11.79
C ALA A 199 -15.49 3.89 -10.90
N VAL A 200 -14.52 2.97 -10.83
CA VAL A 200 -14.57 1.80 -9.94
C VAL A 200 -14.69 2.25 -8.48
N PHE A 201 -13.87 3.19 -8.04
CA PHE A 201 -13.94 3.75 -6.69
C PHE A 201 -15.33 4.33 -6.37
N LYS A 202 -15.89 5.14 -7.27
CA LYS A 202 -17.22 5.75 -7.07
C LYS A 202 -18.33 4.71 -6.99
N THR A 203 -18.33 3.73 -7.89
CA THR A 203 -19.29 2.61 -7.88
C THR A 203 -19.19 1.79 -6.60
N ASN A 204 -17.99 1.67 -6.04
CA ASN A 204 -17.68 0.77 -4.93
C ASN A 204 -17.35 1.47 -3.60
N ILE A 205 -17.71 2.75 -3.45
CA ILE A 205 -17.24 3.60 -2.34
C ILE A 205 -17.46 2.98 -0.96
N VAL A 206 -18.60 2.32 -0.74
CA VAL A 206 -18.93 1.71 0.55
C VAL A 206 -18.04 0.50 0.83
N HIS A 207 -17.74 -0.30 -0.19
CA HIS A 207 -16.83 -1.45 -0.05
C HIS A 207 -15.40 -1.00 0.14
N PHE A 208 -14.98 0.05 -0.58
CA PHE A 208 -13.67 0.68 -0.43
C PHE A 208 -13.47 1.20 1.00
N VAL A 209 -14.38 2.03 1.52
CA VAL A 209 -14.27 2.58 2.88
C VAL A 209 -14.32 1.47 3.93
N SER A 210 -15.18 0.46 3.75
CA SER A 210 -15.20 -0.68 4.67
C SER A 210 -13.90 -1.49 4.63
N GLY A 211 -13.30 -1.68 3.45
CA GLY A 211 -12.01 -2.35 3.33
C GLY A 211 -10.88 -1.54 3.95
N PHE A 212 -10.85 -0.23 3.71
CA PHE A 212 -9.91 0.70 4.34
C PHE A 212 -9.92 0.57 5.87
N VAL A 213 -11.09 0.62 6.50
CA VAL A 213 -11.21 0.50 7.97
C VAL A 213 -10.79 -0.88 8.47
N LEU A 214 -11.15 -1.95 7.76
CA LEU A 214 -10.76 -3.31 8.14
C LEU A 214 -9.25 -3.52 8.02
N LEU A 215 -8.63 -3.00 6.96
CA LEU A 215 -7.19 -3.05 6.75
C LEU A 215 -6.45 -2.23 7.81
N GLU A 216 -6.96 -1.07 8.24
CA GLU A 216 -6.40 -0.36 9.41
C GLU A 216 -6.45 -1.21 10.68
N GLY A 217 -7.58 -1.89 10.94
CA GLY A 217 -7.69 -2.81 12.07
C GLY A 217 -6.68 -3.97 11.99
N ILE A 218 -6.45 -4.51 10.79
CA ILE A 218 -5.46 -5.57 10.57
C ILE A 218 -4.04 -5.05 10.74
N ASP A 219 -3.73 -3.85 10.25
CA ASP A 219 -2.41 -3.23 10.44
C ASP A 219 -2.12 -3.05 11.93
N ILE A 220 -3.09 -2.62 12.74
CA ILE A 220 -2.93 -2.57 14.20
C ILE A 220 -2.56 -3.94 14.77
N LEU A 221 -3.23 -5.01 14.33
CA LEU A 221 -2.92 -6.38 14.79
C LEU A 221 -1.53 -6.86 14.33
N ILE A 222 -1.15 -6.55 13.09
CA ILE A 222 0.16 -6.88 12.53
C ILE A 222 1.26 -6.12 13.28
N PHE A 223 1.08 -4.84 13.57
CA PHE A 223 2.11 -4.05 14.26
C PHE A 223 2.05 -4.18 15.80
N PHE A 224 1.03 -4.85 16.34
CA PHE A 224 0.84 -5.01 17.78
C PHE A 224 2.05 -5.62 18.51
N PRO A 225 2.72 -6.68 18.02
CA PRO A 225 3.91 -7.22 18.68
C PRO A 225 5.07 -6.22 18.76
N ALA A 226 5.29 -5.44 17.70
CA ALA A 226 6.29 -4.38 17.71
C ALA A 226 5.92 -3.26 18.71
N GLY A 227 4.62 -2.90 18.77
CA GLY A 227 4.10 -1.95 19.74
C GLY A 227 4.30 -2.38 21.20
N ILE A 228 4.09 -3.67 21.51
CA ILE A 228 4.40 -4.23 22.82
C ILE A 228 5.90 -4.09 23.10
N LEU A 229 6.75 -4.53 22.16
CA LEU A 229 8.21 -4.46 22.34
C LEU A 229 8.68 -3.03 22.67
N PHE A 230 8.19 -2.02 21.94
CA PHE A 230 8.53 -0.62 22.19
C PHE A 230 8.02 -0.15 23.55
N GLY A 231 6.77 -0.44 23.90
CA GLY A 231 6.20 -0.05 25.20
C GLY A 231 6.91 -0.68 26.40
N LEU A 232 7.35 -1.94 26.28
CA LEU A 232 8.13 -2.62 27.33
C LEU A 232 9.56 -2.08 27.41
N ALA A 233 10.17 -1.72 26.28
CA ALA A 233 11.51 -1.12 26.26
C ALA A 233 11.53 0.24 26.95
N ASP A 234 10.54 1.10 26.65
CA ASP A 234 10.43 2.44 27.24
C ASP A 234 10.03 2.42 28.71
N GLY A 235 9.19 1.45 29.11
CA GLY A 235 8.63 1.39 30.46
C GLY A 235 9.45 0.59 31.48
N MET A 236 10.30 -0.35 31.03
CA MET A 236 10.98 -1.28 31.93
C MET A 236 12.47 -1.53 31.63
N GLU A 237 13.05 -0.91 30.60
CA GLU A 237 14.46 -1.10 30.19
C GLU A 237 14.89 -2.57 30.01
N ILE A 238 13.94 -3.48 29.76
CA ILE A 238 14.18 -4.94 29.75
C ILE A 238 14.96 -5.40 28.49
N PHE A 239 14.93 -4.61 27.41
CA PHE A 239 15.47 -4.99 26.11
C PHE A 239 16.67 -4.14 25.71
N SER A 240 17.87 -4.55 26.14
CA SER A 240 19.14 -3.87 25.82
C SER A 240 19.98 -4.57 24.74
N SER A 241 19.55 -5.73 24.25
CA SER A 241 20.30 -6.48 23.24
C SER A 241 20.00 -6.00 21.82
N ASP A 242 21.04 -5.60 21.09
CA ASP A 242 20.96 -5.28 19.66
C ASP A 242 20.34 -6.40 18.81
N THR A 243 20.47 -7.65 19.24
CA THR A 243 19.86 -8.80 18.53
C THR A 243 18.34 -8.72 18.52
N VAL A 244 17.72 -8.30 19.63
CA VAL A 244 16.27 -8.13 19.73
C VAL A 244 15.79 -7.05 18.76
N TRP A 245 16.53 -5.94 18.67
CA TRP A 245 16.22 -4.84 17.76
C TRP A 245 16.42 -5.20 16.30
N VAL A 246 17.45 -5.98 15.96
CA VAL A 246 17.63 -6.52 14.60
C VAL A 246 16.48 -7.44 14.22
N ILE A 247 16.04 -8.33 15.12
CA ILE A 247 14.85 -9.18 14.89
C ILE A 247 13.60 -8.31 14.70
N ALA A 248 13.43 -7.27 15.51
CA ALA A 248 12.32 -6.32 15.37
C ALA A 248 12.33 -5.62 14.01
N ILE A 249 13.51 -5.21 13.49
CA ILE A 249 13.65 -4.62 12.16
C ILE A 249 13.19 -5.59 11.06
N PHE A 250 13.57 -6.86 11.13
CA PHE A 250 13.08 -7.88 10.17
C PHE A 250 11.57 -8.08 10.28
N TYR A 251 11.03 -8.08 11.50
CA TYR A 251 9.59 -8.16 11.72
C TYR A 251 8.87 -6.96 11.11
N ILE A 252 9.38 -5.75 11.32
CA ILE A 252 8.83 -4.50 10.76
C ILE A 252 8.86 -4.53 9.23
N ALA A 253 9.93 -5.06 8.63
CA ALA A 253 10.01 -5.27 7.19
C ALA A 253 8.87 -6.14 6.67
N PHE A 254 8.66 -7.30 7.31
CA PHE A 254 7.57 -8.20 6.97
C PHE A 254 6.20 -7.55 7.18
N ALA A 255 5.98 -6.95 8.36
CA ALA A 255 4.73 -6.28 8.73
C ALA A 255 4.36 -5.20 7.71
N TRP A 256 5.29 -4.30 7.39
CA TRP A 256 5.08 -3.23 6.43
C TRP A 256 4.78 -3.78 5.03
N SER A 257 5.59 -4.72 4.54
CA SER A 257 5.38 -5.31 3.22
C SER A 257 4.04 -6.05 3.15
N TYR A 258 3.64 -6.73 4.22
CA TYR A 258 2.41 -7.50 4.28
C TYR A 258 1.17 -6.61 4.33
N SER A 259 1.22 -5.50 5.08
CA SER A 259 0.17 -4.48 5.07
C SER A 259 -0.06 -3.90 3.68
N ILE A 260 1.01 -3.51 2.97
CA ILE A 260 0.88 -3.02 1.59
C ILE A 260 0.36 -4.11 0.65
N TYR A 261 0.82 -5.35 0.81
CA TYR A 261 0.32 -6.49 0.03
C TYR A 261 -1.21 -6.62 0.18
N LEU A 262 -1.73 -6.61 1.41
CA LEU A 262 -3.16 -6.72 1.67
C LEU A 262 -3.94 -5.54 1.07
N GLU A 263 -3.41 -4.32 1.14
CA GLU A 263 -4.02 -3.15 0.49
C GLU A 263 -4.12 -3.29 -1.02
N GLN A 264 -3.03 -3.72 -1.68
CA GLN A 264 -2.99 -3.88 -3.13
C GLN A 264 -3.86 -5.06 -3.58
N MET A 265 -3.88 -6.16 -2.84
CA MET A 265 -4.74 -7.31 -3.12
C MET A 265 -6.21 -6.94 -2.99
N PHE A 266 -6.59 -6.26 -1.90
CA PHE A 266 -7.96 -5.77 -1.73
C PHE A 266 -8.38 -4.84 -2.88
N ALA A 267 -7.53 -3.90 -3.28
CA ALA A 267 -7.82 -3.02 -4.41
C ALA A 267 -7.96 -3.80 -5.73
N ALA A 268 -7.08 -4.77 -5.96
CA ALA A 268 -7.10 -5.64 -7.14
C ALA A 268 -8.40 -6.46 -7.22
N GLU A 269 -8.80 -7.10 -6.11
CA GLU A 269 -10.04 -7.88 -6.05
C GLU A 269 -11.29 -7.02 -6.19
N LEU A 270 -11.31 -5.82 -5.58
CA LEU A 270 -12.41 -4.88 -5.75
C LEU A 270 -12.54 -4.44 -7.22
N TYR A 271 -11.42 -4.25 -7.91
CA TYR A 271 -11.38 -3.96 -9.33
C TYR A 271 -11.92 -5.12 -10.17
N LEU A 272 -11.47 -6.35 -9.90
CA LEU A 272 -11.97 -7.56 -10.58
C LEU A 272 -13.47 -7.73 -10.39
N TRP A 273 -13.98 -7.51 -9.18
CA TRP A 273 -15.40 -7.63 -8.90
C TRP A 273 -16.22 -6.64 -9.73
N ASN A 274 -15.72 -5.40 -9.87
CA ASN A 274 -16.33 -4.41 -10.74
C ASN A 274 -16.28 -4.83 -12.22
N LEU A 275 -15.18 -5.39 -12.71
CA LEU A 275 -15.10 -5.90 -14.08
C LEU A 275 -16.11 -7.02 -14.34
N LYS A 276 -16.27 -7.97 -13.42
CA LYS A 276 -17.27 -9.03 -13.54
C LYS A 276 -18.68 -8.46 -13.59
N TRP A 277 -18.96 -7.46 -12.76
CA TRP A 277 -20.24 -6.76 -12.79
C TRP A 277 -20.49 -6.05 -14.12
N GLU A 278 -19.52 -5.30 -14.64
CA GLU A 278 -19.67 -4.64 -15.94
C GLU A 278 -19.95 -5.62 -17.08
N LYS A 279 -19.26 -6.77 -17.11
CA LYS A 279 -19.52 -7.85 -18.08
C LYS A 279 -20.97 -8.35 -17.97
N GLN A 280 -21.47 -8.57 -16.75
CA GLN A 280 -22.86 -9.01 -16.56
C GLN A 280 -23.89 -7.93 -16.88
N VAL A 281 -23.62 -6.66 -16.59
CA VAL A 281 -24.47 -5.53 -16.98
C VAL A 281 -24.56 -5.43 -18.50
N ALA A 282 -23.45 -5.58 -19.22
CA ALA A 282 -23.44 -5.58 -20.68
C ALA A 282 -24.28 -6.73 -21.23
N LYS A 283 -24.13 -7.94 -20.67
CA LYS A 283 -24.94 -9.11 -21.04
C LYS A 283 -26.44 -8.89 -20.79
N ALA A 284 -26.80 -8.43 -19.60
CA ALA A 284 -28.19 -8.15 -19.24
C ALA A 284 -28.83 -7.10 -20.17
N LYS A 285 -28.09 -6.04 -20.50
CA LYS A 285 -28.55 -5.02 -21.46
C LYS A 285 -28.77 -5.59 -22.86
N ASN A 286 -27.88 -6.46 -23.33
CA ASN A 286 -28.02 -7.12 -24.64
C ASN A 286 -29.20 -8.10 -24.67
N GLU A 287 -29.52 -8.73 -23.54
CA GLU A 287 -30.61 -9.70 -23.39
C GLU A 287 -31.94 -9.06 -22.95
N GLY A 288 -31.99 -7.74 -22.75
CA GLY A 288 -33.18 -7.03 -22.28
C GLY A 288 -33.57 -7.34 -20.83
N LEU A 289 -32.64 -7.89 -20.04
CA LEU A 289 -32.82 -8.25 -18.63
C LEU A 289 -32.57 -7.06 -17.71
N PRO A 290 -33.11 -7.07 -16.47
CA PRO A 290 -32.81 -6.04 -15.48
C PRO A 290 -31.31 -5.99 -15.17
N VAL A 291 -30.80 -4.78 -15.00
CA VAL A 291 -29.39 -4.54 -14.67
C VAL A 291 -29.09 -5.11 -13.28
N PRO A 292 -28.17 -6.08 -13.15
CA PRO A 292 -27.87 -6.68 -11.85
C PRO A 292 -27.16 -5.68 -10.94
N ASN A 293 -27.42 -5.78 -9.64
CA ASN A 293 -26.62 -5.06 -8.65
C ASN A 293 -25.27 -5.75 -8.45
N LEU A 294 -24.22 -5.00 -8.11
CA LEU A 294 -22.90 -5.57 -7.80
C LEU A 294 -22.98 -6.67 -6.72
N SER A 295 -23.83 -6.50 -5.71
CA SER A 295 -24.01 -7.47 -4.63
C SER A 295 -24.61 -8.81 -5.07
N GLU A 296 -25.20 -8.86 -6.28
CA GLU A 296 -25.75 -10.07 -6.88
C GLU A 296 -24.68 -10.84 -7.67
N ILE A 297 -23.53 -10.21 -7.94
CA ILE A 297 -22.42 -10.82 -8.66
C ILE A 297 -21.57 -11.63 -7.68
N PRO A 298 -21.31 -12.92 -7.97
CA PRO A 298 -20.36 -13.72 -7.19
C PRO A 298 -19.02 -13.00 -7.10
N LYS A 299 -18.46 -12.97 -5.90
CA LYS A 299 -17.18 -12.30 -5.70
C LYS A 299 -16.08 -13.09 -6.41
N PRO A 300 -15.10 -12.40 -7.00
CA PRO A 300 -13.88 -13.08 -7.40
C PRO A 300 -13.20 -13.64 -6.15
N SER A 301 -12.78 -14.91 -6.19
CA SER A 301 -11.65 -15.36 -5.39
C SER A 301 -10.50 -15.64 -6.34
N LEU A 302 -9.33 -15.07 -6.03
CA LEU A 302 -8.10 -15.24 -6.80
C LEU A 302 -7.54 -16.68 -6.74
N LEU A 303 -8.26 -17.58 -6.08
CA LEU A 303 -7.94 -18.99 -5.93
C LEU A 303 -8.99 -19.89 -6.58
N ASP A 304 -10.02 -19.33 -7.20
CA ASP A 304 -11.13 -20.13 -7.74
C ASP A 304 -10.73 -20.90 -9.01
N GLU A 305 -9.53 -20.67 -9.57
CA GLU A 305 -9.04 -21.29 -10.82
C GLU A 305 -9.99 -21.09 -12.03
N ILE A 306 -10.99 -20.21 -11.91
CA ILE A 306 -11.90 -19.85 -12.99
C ILE A 306 -11.18 -18.81 -13.85
N HIS A 307 -10.54 -19.28 -14.92
CA HIS A 307 -9.82 -18.46 -15.90
C HIS A 307 -10.79 -17.52 -16.63
N GLU A 308 -10.85 -16.25 -16.23
CA GLU A 308 -11.76 -15.25 -16.84
C GLU A 308 -11.05 -14.16 -17.67
N PHE A 309 -9.75 -14.35 -17.92
CA PHE A 309 -8.93 -13.53 -18.81
C PHE A 309 -8.67 -14.23 -20.15
#